data_AF-F6DA67-F1
#
_entry.id   AF-F6DA67-F1
#
_cell.length_a   1.000
_cell.length_b   1.000
_cell.length_c   1.000
_cell.angle_alpha   90.00
_cell.angle_beta   90.00
_cell.angle_gamma   90.00
#
_symmetry.space_group_name_H-M   'P 1'
#
loop_
_entity.id
_entity.type
_entity.pdbx_description
1 polymer ?
#
loop_
_entity_poly.entity_id
_entity_poly.type
_entity_poly.pdbx_seq_one_letter_code
_entity_poly.pdbx_strand_id
1 'polypeptide(L)'
;MNNEWLFRVNETWRFTKALVASQPGRHFLWQHLLNTLLIAGLLTLSFFIVMFGFYEGTPMRRRSVAISFSLLLTFLIIYPLATMPFFSFKDLVNKISLRLAGRRIFTNLSDHVFYSQDSGGQITLHLAKAHHVLAQKHAYLRQQLIKGKTDSAQVSKHLSLALAKSIRDAVRLSKELVKSGRLNPQQTITGATYGYLFGTAKSKLKLRRVEPGLVKRWLGHWFYKFGALHAVYTYFIIHQQLPPSFDPVYFQATVGDVIGIH
;
A
#
# COMPACT_ATOMS: atom_id res chain seq x y z
N MET A 1 6.06 -10.76 -24.26
CA MET A 1 5.94 -9.58 -23.37
C MET A 1 4.62 -8.83 -23.53
N ASN A 2 4.03 -8.74 -24.74
CA ASN A 2 2.79 -7.97 -24.98
C ASN A 2 1.57 -8.40 -24.15
N ASN A 3 1.42 -9.69 -23.81
CA ASN A 3 0.26 -10.17 -23.06
C ASN A 3 0.21 -9.72 -21.60
N GLU A 4 1.36 -9.52 -20.94
CA GLU A 4 1.37 -9.14 -19.52
C GLU A 4 0.99 -7.66 -19.34
N TRP A 5 1.53 -6.78 -20.18
CA TRP A 5 1.19 -5.36 -20.16
C TRP A 5 -0.30 -5.14 -20.42
N LEU A 6 -0.84 -5.76 -21.47
CA LEU A 6 -2.26 -5.71 -21.78
C LEU A 6 -3.11 -6.27 -20.63
N PHE A 7 -2.68 -7.37 -20.00
CA PHE A 7 -3.36 -7.93 -18.84
C PHE A 7 -3.43 -6.93 -17.67
N ARG A 8 -2.30 -6.28 -17.33
CA ARG A 8 -2.25 -5.30 -16.23
C ARG A 8 -3.15 -4.09 -16.52
N VAL A 9 -3.13 -3.59 -17.75
CA VAL A 9 -4.00 -2.49 -18.20
C VAL A 9 -5.47 -2.90 -18.11
N ASN A 10 -5.83 -4.09 -18.61
CA ASN A 10 -7.21 -4.60 -18.57
C ASN A 10 -7.73 -4.77 -17.14
N GLU A 11 -6.92 -5.31 -16.23
CA GLU A 11 -7.30 -5.45 -14.81
C GLU A 11 -7.45 -4.09 -14.13
N THR A 12 -6.60 -3.13 -14.45
CA THR A 12 -6.71 -1.74 -13.96
C THR A 12 -7.99 -1.09 -14.49
N TRP A 13 -8.31 -1.29 -15.76
CA TRP A 13 -9.54 -0.78 -16.36
C TRP A 13 -10.80 -1.39 -15.74
N ARG A 14 -10.81 -2.71 -15.52
CA ARG A 14 -11.90 -3.41 -14.80
C ARG A 14 -12.09 -2.83 -13.40
N PHE A 15 -10.99 -2.61 -12.69
CA PHE A 15 -10.99 -2.01 -11.36
C PHE A 15 -11.58 -0.59 -11.38
N THR A 16 -11.08 0.29 -12.25
CA THR A 16 -11.58 1.67 -12.37
C THR A 16 -13.07 1.70 -12.72
N LYS A 17 -13.52 0.85 -13.64
CA LYS A 17 -14.94 0.71 -13.98
C LYS A 17 -15.78 0.30 -12.77
N ALA A 18 -15.36 -0.73 -12.03
CA ALA A 18 -16.06 -1.18 -10.83
C ALA A 18 -16.15 -0.06 -9.76
N LEU A 19 -15.06 0.68 -9.62
CA LEU A 19 -14.94 1.75 -8.63
C LEU A 19 -15.84 2.95 -8.97
N VAL A 20 -15.98 3.32 -10.24
CA VAL A 20 -16.92 4.38 -10.69
C VAL A 20 -18.39 3.91 -10.70
N ALA A 21 -18.63 2.65 -11.05
CA ALA A 21 -19.98 2.11 -11.15
C ALA A 21 -20.66 1.92 -9.77
N SER A 22 -19.87 1.61 -8.74
CA SER A 22 -20.40 1.35 -7.39
C SER A 22 -20.55 2.61 -6.53
N GLN A 23 -21.60 2.68 -5.71
CA GLN A 23 -21.77 3.78 -4.75
C GLN A 23 -20.62 3.87 -3.73
N PRO A 24 -20.16 2.78 -3.09
CA PRO A 24 -19.01 2.83 -2.19
C PRO A 24 -17.72 3.29 -2.88
N GLY A 25 -17.49 2.87 -4.12
CA GLY A 25 -16.33 3.29 -4.90
C GLY A 25 -16.37 4.77 -5.28
N ARG A 26 -17.54 5.32 -5.66
CA ARG A 26 -17.71 6.77 -5.88
C ARG A 26 -17.47 7.58 -4.62
N HIS A 27 -17.99 7.12 -3.48
CA HIS A 27 -17.76 7.78 -2.20
C HIS A 27 -16.26 7.79 -1.86
N PHE A 28 -15.59 6.65 -2.05
CA PHE A 28 -14.15 6.54 -1.89
C PHE A 28 -13.37 7.49 -2.83
N LEU A 29 -13.75 7.59 -4.11
CA LEU A 29 -13.15 8.54 -5.05
C LEU A 29 -13.31 9.98 -4.60
N TRP A 30 -14.51 10.36 -4.16
CA TRP A 30 -14.77 11.72 -3.71
C TRP A 30 -13.92 12.08 -2.49
N GLN A 31 -13.85 11.18 -1.51
CA GLN A 31 -12.98 11.36 -0.36
C GLN A 31 -11.51 11.43 -0.78
N HIS A 32 -11.05 10.55 -1.67
CA HIS A 32 -9.68 10.55 -2.15
C HIS A 32 -9.34 11.87 -2.87
N LEU A 33 -10.22 12.34 -3.75
CA LEU A 33 -10.07 13.62 -4.45
C LEU A 33 -10.03 14.81 -3.48
N LEU A 34 -10.91 14.85 -2.48
CA LEU A 34 -10.90 15.90 -1.46
C LEU A 34 -9.58 15.93 -0.67
N ASN A 35 -9.10 14.76 -0.22
CA ASN A 35 -7.83 14.68 0.50
C ASN A 35 -6.65 15.09 -0.40
N THR A 36 -6.67 14.67 -1.66
CA THR A 36 -5.62 15.01 -2.62
C THR A 36 -5.62 16.51 -2.96
N LEU A 37 -6.79 17.15 -3.05
CA LEU A 37 -6.92 18.61 -3.18
C LEU A 37 -6.32 19.34 -1.97
N LEU A 38 -6.62 18.88 -0.75
CA LEU A 38 -6.08 19.47 0.47
C LEU A 38 -4.55 19.32 0.54
N ILE A 39 -4.02 18.13 0.23
CA ILE A 39 -2.57 17.89 0.20
C ILE A 39 -1.90 18.74 -0.88
N ALA A 40 -2.46 18.81 -2.08
CA ALA A 40 -1.96 19.67 -3.15
C ALA A 40 -1.95 21.14 -2.70
N GLY A 41 -2.99 21.59 -1.99
CA GLY A 41 -3.08 22.93 -1.43
C GLY A 41 -2.00 23.21 -0.39
N LEU A 42 -1.82 22.31 0.58
CA LEU A 42 -0.78 22.44 1.61
C LEU A 42 0.63 22.45 1.01
N LEU A 43 0.91 21.58 0.05
CA LEU A 43 2.20 21.52 -0.63
C LEU A 43 2.46 22.78 -1.46
N THR A 44 1.45 23.27 -2.17
CA THR A 44 1.55 24.52 -2.93
C THR A 44 1.77 25.72 -2.01
N LEU A 45 1.06 25.77 -0.87
CA LEU A 45 1.25 26.81 0.15
C LEU A 45 2.66 26.75 0.75
N SER A 46 3.12 25.56 1.10
CA SER A 46 4.47 25.34 1.65
C SER A 46 5.54 25.78 0.65
N PHE A 47 5.40 25.39 -0.62
CA PHE A 47 6.27 25.83 -1.70
C PHE A 47 6.25 27.36 -1.86
N PHE A 48 5.07 27.98 -1.80
CA PHE A 48 4.93 29.43 -1.88
C PHE A 48 5.64 30.14 -0.71
N ILE A 49 5.48 29.67 0.52
CA ILE A 49 6.16 30.22 1.70
C ILE A 49 7.68 30.13 1.55
N VAL A 50 8.18 28.97 1.11
CA VAL A 50 9.61 28.75 0.88
C VAL A 50 10.15 29.68 -0.20
N MET A 51 9.47 29.75 -1.35
CA MET A 51 9.87 30.65 -2.44
C MET A 51 9.78 32.12 -2.04
N PHE A 52 8.75 32.52 -1.31
CA PHE A 52 8.65 33.89 -0.79
C PHE A 52 9.83 34.24 0.13
N GLY A 53 10.25 33.31 0.98
CA GLY A 53 11.44 33.47 1.84
C GLY A 53 12.75 33.55 1.06
N PHE A 54 12.93 32.75 0.01
CA PHE A 54 14.15 32.76 -0.81
C PHE A 54 14.26 33.94 -1.79
N TYR A 55 13.13 34.49 -2.23
CA TYR A 55 13.10 35.55 -3.25
C TYR A 55 12.66 36.91 -2.67
N GLU A 56 13.01 37.16 -1.40
CA GLU A 56 12.80 38.45 -0.70
C GLU A 56 11.39 39.02 -0.86
N GLY A 57 10.39 38.14 -0.86
CA GLY A 57 8.99 38.55 -0.94
C GLY A 57 8.46 38.89 -2.32
N THR A 58 9.16 38.58 -3.41
CA THR A 58 8.59 38.75 -4.76
C THR A 58 7.40 37.80 -4.97
N PRO A 59 6.19 38.32 -5.24
CA PRO A 59 5.00 37.48 -5.33
C PRO A 59 4.97 36.69 -6.64
N MET A 60 4.75 35.37 -6.55
CA MET A 60 4.55 34.55 -7.74
C MET A 60 3.28 34.96 -8.52
N ARG A 61 3.36 34.93 -9.85
CA ARG A 61 2.21 35.20 -10.72
C ARG A 61 1.11 34.16 -10.48
N ARG A 62 -0.15 34.61 -10.37
CA ARG A 62 -1.33 33.74 -10.16
C ARG A 62 -1.41 32.59 -11.16
N ARG A 63 -1.06 32.84 -12.44
CA ARG A 63 -1.03 31.81 -13.49
C ARG A 63 -0.04 30.68 -13.19
N SER A 64 1.16 31.01 -12.71
CA SER A 64 2.17 30.02 -12.34
C SER A 64 1.71 29.16 -11.16
N VAL A 65 1.10 29.78 -10.14
CA VAL A 65 0.54 29.06 -8.99
C VAL A 65 -0.57 28.09 -9.45
N ALA A 66 -1.49 28.54 -10.31
CA ALA A 66 -2.57 27.71 -10.82
C ALA A 66 -2.07 26.53 -11.66
N ILE A 67 -1.04 26.74 -12.49
CA ILE A 67 -0.42 25.68 -13.30
C ILE A 67 0.30 24.68 -12.38
N SER A 68 1.12 25.14 -11.44
CA SER A 68 1.83 24.27 -10.49
C SER A 68 0.86 23.46 -9.64
N PHE A 69 -0.21 24.08 -9.14
CA PHE A 69 -1.25 23.39 -8.39
C PHE A 69 -1.96 22.34 -9.25
N SER A 70 -2.38 22.70 -10.47
CA SER A 70 -3.05 21.78 -11.39
C SER A 70 -2.17 20.59 -11.73
N LEU A 71 -0.90 20.82 -12.07
CA LEU A 71 0.07 19.76 -12.33
C LEU A 71 0.24 18.86 -11.11
N LEU A 72 0.46 19.44 -9.94
CA LEU A 72 0.62 18.68 -8.69
C LEU A 72 -0.61 17.81 -8.40
N LEU A 73 -1.80 18.38 -8.55
CA LEU A 73 -3.07 17.68 -8.36
C LEU A 73 -3.19 16.51 -9.35
N THR A 74 -2.93 16.75 -10.64
CA THR A 74 -2.94 15.71 -11.67
C THR A 74 -1.94 14.61 -11.35
N PHE A 75 -0.72 14.95 -10.94
CA PHE A 75 0.28 13.96 -10.53
C PHE A 75 -0.17 13.15 -9.33
N LEU A 76 -0.72 13.77 -8.29
CA LEU A 76 -1.16 13.07 -7.09
C LEU A 76 -2.35 12.14 -7.33
N ILE A 77 -3.21 12.41 -8.32
CA ILE A 77 -4.35 11.55 -8.67
C ILE A 77 -3.95 10.46 -9.66
N ILE A 78 -3.35 10.85 -10.79
CA ILE A 78 -3.13 9.95 -11.93
C ILE A 78 -1.93 9.05 -11.69
N TYR A 79 -0.83 9.59 -11.16
CA TYR A 79 0.41 8.84 -11.05
C TYR A 79 0.25 7.59 -10.17
N PRO A 80 -0.35 7.64 -8.97
CA PRO A 80 -0.56 6.43 -8.17
C PRO A 80 -1.38 5.37 -8.91
N LEU A 81 -2.49 5.76 -9.57
CA LEU A 81 -3.33 4.84 -10.35
C LEU A 81 -2.56 4.20 -11.51
N ALA A 82 -1.78 5.00 -12.23
CA ALA A 82 -1.02 4.54 -13.40
C ALA A 82 0.14 3.62 -13.00
N THR A 83 0.79 3.87 -11.86
CA THR A 83 2.00 3.14 -11.45
C THR A 83 1.72 1.91 -10.59
N MET A 84 0.60 1.91 -9.84
CA MET A 84 0.16 0.82 -8.97
C MET A 84 0.28 -0.59 -9.58
N PRO A 85 -0.11 -0.81 -10.86
CA PRO A 85 -0.04 -2.12 -11.48
C PRO A 85 1.38 -2.57 -11.79
N PHE A 86 2.38 -1.70 -11.78
CA PHE A 86 3.72 -1.98 -12.29
C PHE A 86 4.79 -2.00 -11.22
N PHE A 87 4.74 -1.06 -10.27
CA PHE A 87 5.71 -1.00 -9.18
C PHE A 87 5.08 -0.40 -7.93
N SER A 88 5.66 -0.71 -6.77
CA SER A 88 5.31 0.00 -5.54
C SER A 88 6.28 1.16 -5.38
N PHE A 89 5.78 2.32 -4.93
CA PHE A 89 6.62 3.42 -4.47
C PHE A 89 7.73 2.94 -3.51
N LYS A 90 7.45 1.92 -2.71
CA LYS A 90 8.36 1.31 -1.75
C LYS A 90 9.56 0.63 -2.42
N ASP A 91 9.38 0.02 -3.60
CA ASP A 91 10.47 -0.57 -4.38
C ASP A 91 11.39 0.49 -4.97
N LEU A 92 10.80 1.59 -5.43
CA LEU A 92 11.54 2.74 -5.93
C LEU A 92 12.38 3.37 -4.81
N VAL A 93 11.75 3.64 -3.65
CA VAL A 93 12.44 4.19 -2.47
C VAL A 93 13.54 3.26 -1.99
N ASN A 94 13.32 1.94 -1.94
CA ASN A 94 14.36 1.00 -1.55
C ASN A 94 15.55 1.02 -2.52
N LYS A 95 15.30 1.07 -3.84
CA LYS A 95 16.36 1.16 -4.85
C LYS A 95 17.14 2.47 -4.73
N ILE A 96 16.45 3.58 -4.52
CA ILE A 96 17.07 4.90 -4.34
C ILE A 96 17.91 4.92 -3.06
N SER A 97 17.34 4.49 -1.93
CA SER A 97 18.04 4.44 -0.64
C SER A 97 19.26 3.53 -0.68
N LEU A 98 19.17 2.37 -1.34
CA LEU A 98 20.30 1.48 -1.49
C LEU A 98 21.43 2.15 -2.30
N ARG A 99 21.09 2.89 -3.35
CA ARG A 99 22.07 3.63 -4.16
C ARG A 99 22.69 4.81 -3.42
N LEU A 100 21.92 5.55 -2.64
CA LEU A 100 22.38 6.77 -1.98
C LEU A 100 23.05 6.52 -0.62
N ALA A 101 22.50 5.61 0.17
CA ALA A 101 22.91 5.40 1.57
C ALA A 101 23.47 4.00 1.85
N GLY A 102 23.55 3.13 0.84
CA GLY A 102 24.00 1.74 1.00
C GLY A 102 23.08 0.88 1.90
N ARG A 103 21.92 1.41 2.31
CA ARG A 103 21.00 0.80 3.28
C ARG A 103 19.61 0.69 2.68
N ARG A 104 18.94 -0.42 2.98
CA ARG A 104 17.52 -0.63 2.63
C ARG A 104 16.66 -0.06 3.75
N ILE A 105 15.62 0.67 3.39
CA ILE A 105 14.63 1.21 4.34
C ILE A 105 13.60 0.13 4.68
N PHE A 106 13.28 -0.73 3.71
CA PHE A 106 12.36 -1.84 3.88
C PHE A 106 13.10 -3.18 3.85
N THR A 107 12.91 -3.97 4.91
CA THR A 107 13.32 -5.37 5.01
C THR A 107 12.20 -6.25 4.46
N ASN A 108 12.43 -6.84 3.28
CA ASN A 108 11.50 -7.81 2.71
C ASN A 108 11.54 -9.09 3.53
N LEU A 109 10.40 -9.47 4.11
CA LEU A 109 10.28 -10.73 4.83
C LEU A 109 9.83 -11.86 3.92
N SER A 110 8.97 -11.53 2.95
CA SER A 110 8.50 -12.39 1.89
C SER A 110 7.94 -11.54 0.74
N ASP A 111 7.43 -12.16 -0.32
CA ASP A 111 6.91 -11.47 -1.51
C ASP A 111 5.82 -10.43 -1.18
N HIS A 112 5.02 -10.69 -0.15
CA HIS A 112 3.88 -9.86 0.24
C HIS A 112 4.02 -9.22 1.61
N VAL A 113 5.13 -9.42 2.33
CA VAL A 113 5.26 -8.92 3.70
C VAL A 113 6.62 -8.29 3.89
N PHE A 114 6.65 -7.07 4.41
CA PHE A 114 7.90 -6.36 4.66
C PHE A 114 7.78 -5.42 5.86
N TYR A 115 8.92 -5.25 6.52
CA TYR A 115 9.09 -4.36 7.66
C TYR A 115 9.79 -3.08 7.22
N SER A 116 9.36 -1.95 7.75
CA SER A 116 10.14 -0.71 7.80
C SER A 116 10.47 -0.45 9.25
N GLN A 117 11.74 -0.23 9.58
CA GLN A 117 12.12 0.13 10.94
C GLN A 117 12.39 1.63 11.00
N ASP A 118 11.83 2.32 11.99
CA ASP A 118 12.16 3.72 12.24
C ASP A 118 13.45 3.86 13.08
N SER A 119 13.92 5.10 13.26
CA SER A 119 15.10 5.38 14.08
C SER A 119 14.92 5.03 15.56
N GLY A 120 13.69 4.95 16.05
CA GLY A 120 13.33 4.53 17.40
C GLY A 120 13.21 3.02 17.58
N GLY A 121 13.44 2.24 16.52
CA GLY A 121 13.36 0.77 16.55
C GLY A 121 11.95 0.20 16.49
N GLN A 122 10.92 1.02 16.23
CA GLN A 122 9.56 0.53 15.97
C GLN A 122 9.47 0.01 14.54
N ILE A 123 8.68 -1.05 14.38
CA ILE A 123 8.50 -1.72 13.09
C ILE A 123 7.14 -1.34 12.51
N THR A 124 7.12 -0.81 11.30
CA THR A 124 5.91 -0.69 10.51
C THR A 124 5.76 -1.94 9.64
N LEU A 125 4.68 -2.69 9.84
CA LEU A 125 4.31 -3.83 9.01
C LEU A 125 3.52 -3.36 7.79
N HIS A 126 3.94 -3.82 6.63
CA HIS A 126 3.22 -3.59 5.39
C HIS A 126 2.88 -4.90 4.71
N LEU A 127 1.64 -4.98 4.22
CA LEU A 127 1.10 -6.15 3.54
C LEU A 127 0.87 -5.84 2.06
N ALA A 128 1.24 -6.80 1.23
CA ALA A 128 1.07 -6.99 -0.21
C ALA A 128 1.38 -5.79 -1.11
N LYS A 129 2.10 -6.06 -2.19
CA LYS A 129 2.28 -5.12 -3.30
C LYS A 129 1.31 -5.53 -4.41
N ALA A 130 0.40 -4.64 -4.79
CA ALA A 130 -0.63 -4.94 -5.79
C ALA A 130 -0.06 -5.51 -7.10
N HIS A 131 1.07 -4.96 -7.58
CA HIS A 131 1.73 -5.43 -8.80
C HIS A 131 2.29 -6.88 -8.70
N HIS A 132 2.69 -7.34 -7.51
CA HIS A 132 3.15 -8.72 -7.28
C HIS A 132 1.96 -9.69 -7.28
N VAL A 133 0.86 -9.32 -6.63
CA VAL A 133 -0.38 -10.13 -6.66
C VAL A 133 -0.93 -10.22 -8.09
N LEU A 134 -0.86 -9.12 -8.84
CA LEU A 134 -1.25 -9.08 -10.25
C LEU A 134 -0.35 -9.97 -11.13
N ALA A 135 0.95 -9.99 -10.88
CA ALA A 135 1.90 -10.89 -11.55
C ALA A 135 1.56 -12.37 -11.28
N GLN A 136 1.28 -12.71 -10.02
CA GLN A 136 0.88 -14.06 -9.62
C GLN A 136 -0.44 -14.48 -10.27
N LYS A 137 -1.41 -13.57 -10.34
CA LYS A 137 -2.68 -13.79 -11.05
C LYS A 137 -2.45 -14.10 -12.52
N HIS A 138 -1.62 -13.30 -13.20
CA HIS A 138 -1.29 -13.49 -14.60
C HIS A 138 -0.59 -14.84 -14.84
N ALA A 139 0.40 -15.18 -14.01
CA ALA A 139 1.13 -16.45 -14.12
C ALA A 139 0.20 -17.66 -13.93
N TYR A 140 -0.69 -17.61 -12.93
CA TYR A 140 -1.65 -18.68 -12.67
C TYR A 140 -2.66 -18.82 -13.82
N LEU A 141 -3.24 -17.71 -14.30
CA LEU A 141 -4.17 -17.73 -15.43
C LEU A 141 -3.52 -18.29 -16.70
N ARG A 142 -2.25 -17.93 -16.97
CA ARG A 142 -1.51 -18.49 -18.10
C ARG A 142 -1.34 -20.01 -18.00
N GLN A 143 -1.02 -20.52 -16.82
CA GLN A 143 -0.91 -21.98 -16.58
C GLN A 143 -2.25 -22.70 -16.73
N GLN A 144 -3.33 -22.05 -16.31
CA GLN A 144 -4.70 -22.59 -16.37
C GLN A 144 -5.26 -22.57 -17.81
N LEU A 145 -4.96 -21.53 -18.59
CA LEU A 145 -5.25 -21.46 -20.03
C LEU A 145 -4.57 -22.59 -20.79
N ILE A 146 -3.29 -22.89 -20.50
CA ILE A 146 -2.57 -24.04 -21.09
C ILE A 146 -3.27 -25.37 -20.75
N LYS A 147 -3.95 -25.45 -19.61
CA LYS A 147 -4.68 -26.62 -19.14
C LYS A 147 -6.16 -26.64 -19.52
N GLY A 148 -6.64 -25.65 -20.28
CA GLY A 148 -8.03 -25.55 -20.74
C GLY A 148 -9.08 -25.31 -19.64
N LYS A 149 -8.67 -24.85 -18.44
CA LYS A 149 -9.60 -24.62 -17.31
C LYS A 149 -9.51 -23.15 -16.90
N THR A 150 -10.61 -22.40 -16.93
CA THR A 150 -10.60 -21.01 -16.42
C THR A 150 -11.76 -20.82 -15.44
N ASP A 151 -11.52 -21.12 -14.17
CA ASP A 151 -12.47 -20.90 -13.08
C ASP A 151 -12.00 -19.73 -12.19
N SER A 152 -12.81 -18.68 -12.10
CA SER A 152 -12.53 -17.48 -11.32
C SER A 152 -12.43 -17.76 -9.82
N ALA A 153 -13.19 -18.72 -9.30
CA ALA A 153 -13.15 -19.11 -7.89
C ALA A 153 -11.79 -19.75 -7.53
N GLN A 154 -11.21 -20.51 -8.45
CA GLN A 154 -9.89 -21.11 -8.27
C GLN A 154 -8.77 -20.08 -8.26
N VAL A 155 -8.89 -18.99 -9.03
CA VAL A 155 -7.93 -17.88 -9.01
C VAL A 155 -7.89 -17.20 -7.64
N SER A 156 -9.06 -16.85 -7.10
CA SER A 156 -9.18 -16.21 -5.78
C SER A 156 -8.60 -17.10 -4.68
N LYS A 157 -8.92 -18.39 -4.70
CA LYS A 157 -8.37 -19.38 -3.76
C LYS A 157 -6.85 -19.48 -3.88
N HIS A 158 -6.32 -19.55 -5.09
CA HIS A 158 -4.87 -19.62 -5.33
C HIS A 158 -4.13 -18.40 -4.78
N LEU A 159 -4.61 -17.19 -5.07
CA LEU A 159 -4.01 -15.95 -4.59
C LEU A 159 -4.08 -15.83 -3.06
N SER A 160 -5.21 -16.22 -2.47
CA SER A 160 -5.38 -16.24 -1.02
C SER A 160 -4.40 -17.20 -0.34
N LEU A 161 -4.18 -18.39 -0.91
CA LEU A 161 -3.19 -19.35 -0.43
C LEU A 161 -1.76 -18.83 -0.59
N ALA A 162 -1.44 -18.15 -1.70
CA ALA A 162 -0.14 -17.53 -1.92
C ALA A 162 0.16 -16.45 -0.87
N LEU A 163 -0.83 -15.61 -0.54
CA LEU A 163 -0.72 -14.64 0.56
C LEU A 163 -0.52 -15.32 1.91
N ALA A 164 -1.31 -16.35 2.22
CA ALA A 164 -1.18 -17.09 3.47
C ALA A 164 0.20 -17.75 3.62
N LYS A 165 0.75 -18.30 2.52
CA LYS A 165 2.10 -18.84 2.47
C LYS A 165 3.14 -17.74 2.73
N SER A 166 3.03 -16.61 2.05
CA SER A 166 3.94 -15.46 2.22
C SER A 166 3.91 -14.91 3.66
N ILE A 167 2.75 -14.88 4.32
CA ILE A 167 2.65 -14.52 5.75
C ILE A 167 3.40 -15.53 6.62
N ARG A 168 3.22 -16.84 6.36
CA ARG A 168 3.93 -17.90 7.10
C ARG A 168 5.44 -17.81 6.93
N ASP A 169 5.90 -17.59 5.71
CA ASP A 169 7.33 -17.45 5.39
C ASP A 169 7.91 -16.20 6.08
N ALA A 170 7.14 -15.11 6.13
CA ALA A 170 7.53 -13.92 6.87
C ALA A 170 7.67 -14.16 8.38
N VAL A 171 6.71 -14.90 8.99
CA VAL A 171 6.80 -15.28 10.40
C VAL A 171 8.04 -16.15 10.66
N ARG A 172 8.34 -17.09 9.76
CA ARG A 172 9.55 -17.93 9.86
C ARG A 172 10.81 -17.07 9.81
N LEU A 173 10.92 -16.15 8.86
CA LEU A 173 12.09 -15.28 8.77
C LEU A 173 12.19 -14.33 9.97
N SER A 174 11.08 -13.81 10.49
CA SER A 174 11.08 -13.03 11.73
C SER A 174 11.62 -13.84 12.92
N LYS A 175 11.33 -15.14 13.01
CA LYS A 175 11.94 -16.04 14.02
C LYS A 175 13.46 -16.13 13.86
N GLU A 176 13.94 -16.28 12.64
CA GLU A 176 15.39 -16.37 12.34
C GLU A 176 16.09 -15.03 12.66
N LEU A 177 15.46 -13.91 12.36
CA LEU A 177 15.96 -12.58 12.70
C LEU A 177 16.01 -12.33 14.21
N VAL A 178 15.04 -12.84 14.98
CA VAL A 178 15.09 -12.79 16.45
C VAL A 178 16.20 -13.68 16.99
N LYS A 179 16.32 -14.93 16.50
CA LYS A 179 17.38 -15.86 16.91
C LYS A 179 18.79 -15.31 16.65
N SER A 180 18.97 -14.56 15.56
CA SER A 180 20.25 -13.93 15.22
C SER A 180 20.48 -12.57 15.92
N GLY A 181 19.59 -12.15 16.82
CA GLY A 181 19.70 -10.89 17.55
C GLY A 181 19.43 -9.64 16.70
N ARG A 182 18.97 -9.80 15.46
CA ARG A 182 18.68 -8.68 14.54
C ARG A 182 17.31 -8.04 14.79
N LEU A 183 16.40 -8.79 15.40
CA LEU A 183 15.12 -8.29 15.90
C LEU A 183 15.00 -8.60 17.39
N ASN A 184 14.40 -7.68 18.12
CA ASN A 184 14.13 -7.82 19.54
C ASN A 184 12.64 -8.23 19.71
N PRO A 185 12.32 -9.29 20.49
CA PRO A 185 10.96 -9.78 20.70
C PRO A 185 9.98 -8.72 21.24
N GLN A 186 10.47 -7.80 22.06
CA GLN A 186 9.71 -6.71 22.66
C GLN A 186 9.49 -5.53 21.69
N GLN A 187 10.12 -5.54 20.50
CA GLN A 187 9.87 -4.51 19.50
C GLN A 187 8.40 -4.49 19.10
N THR A 188 7.87 -3.27 19.09
CA THR A 188 6.49 -3.03 18.69
C THR A 188 6.40 -2.98 17.18
N ILE A 189 5.50 -3.80 16.64
CA ILE A 189 5.04 -3.78 15.26
C ILE A 189 3.74 -2.98 15.23
N THR A 190 3.69 -1.91 14.46
CA THR A 190 2.48 -1.13 14.19
C THR A 190 2.16 -1.14 12.69
N GLY A 191 0.92 -0.83 12.36
CA GLY A 191 0.54 -0.59 10.98
C GLY A 191 -0.93 -0.25 10.87
N ALA A 192 -1.34 0.09 9.65
CA ALA A 192 -2.74 0.04 9.30
C ALA A 192 -2.93 -0.81 8.05
N THR A 193 -4.04 -1.53 8.05
CA THR A 193 -4.53 -2.30 6.92
C THR A 193 -6.02 -1.99 6.78
N TYR A 194 -6.78 -2.79 6.05
CA TYR A 194 -8.23 -2.65 5.92
C TYR A 194 -8.93 -3.82 6.58
N GLY A 195 -10.16 -3.64 7.06
CA GLY A 195 -10.87 -4.65 7.84
C GLY A 195 -10.90 -6.05 7.20
N TYR A 196 -11.06 -6.09 5.87
CA TYR A 196 -11.07 -7.33 5.08
C TYR A 196 -9.71 -8.03 5.02
N LEU A 197 -8.59 -7.29 4.97
CA LEU A 197 -7.23 -7.86 5.05
C LEU A 197 -6.83 -8.17 6.49
N PHE A 198 -7.36 -7.41 7.45
CA PHE A 198 -7.09 -7.58 8.87
C PHE A 198 -7.63 -8.90 9.40
N GLY A 199 -8.84 -9.32 9.01
CA GLY A 199 -9.46 -10.56 9.50
C GLY A 199 -8.56 -11.79 9.32
N THR A 200 -7.95 -11.93 8.13
CA THR A 200 -7.04 -13.04 7.80
C THR A 200 -5.70 -12.92 8.52
N ALA A 201 -5.18 -11.71 8.70
CA ALA A 201 -3.90 -11.45 9.37
C ALA A 201 -4.00 -11.54 10.91
N LYS A 202 -5.13 -11.15 11.50
CA LYS A 202 -5.35 -11.08 12.95
C LYS A 202 -5.09 -12.42 13.63
N SER A 203 -5.67 -13.50 13.12
CA SER A 203 -5.54 -14.83 13.72
C SER A 203 -4.15 -15.44 13.57
N LYS A 204 -3.41 -15.07 12.52
CA LYS A 204 -2.08 -15.62 12.21
C LYS A 204 -0.93 -14.84 12.82
N LEU A 205 -1.10 -13.53 12.99
CA LEU A 205 -0.05 -12.62 13.48
C LEU A 205 -0.36 -12.06 14.87
N LYS A 206 -1.41 -12.57 15.55
CA LYS A 206 -1.89 -12.11 16.86
C LYS A 206 -2.07 -10.58 16.94
N LEU A 207 -2.47 -9.95 15.84
CA LEU A 207 -2.59 -8.49 15.77
C LEU A 207 -3.71 -7.99 16.68
N ARG A 208 -3.39 -7.03 17.55
CA ARG A 208 -4.37 -6.34 18.38
C ARG A 208 -4.84 -5.09 17.65
N ARG A 209 -6.16 -4.86 17.60
CA ARG A 209 -6.67 -3.58 17.10
C ARG A 209 -6.32 -2.50 18.10
N VAL A 210 -5.86 -1.37 17.59
CA VAL A 210 -5.54 -0.20 18.43
C VAL A 210 -6.26 0.98 17.83
N GLU A 211 -6.91 1.78 18.67
CA GLU A 211 -7.44 3.05 18.21
C GLU A 211 -6.30 4.07 18.11
N PRO A 212 -6.11 4.71 16.95
CA PRO A 212 -5.13 5.79 16.85
C PRO A 212 -5.61 6.97 17.71
N GLY A 213 -4.68 7.56 18.48
CA GLY A 213 -4.92 8.83 19.16
C GLY A 213 -5.27 9.94 18.18
N LEU A 214 -5.93 11.01 18.65
CA LEU A 214 -6.58 12.03 17.80
C LEU A 214 -5.69 12.57 16.68
N VAL A 215 -4.42 12.90 16.97
CA VAL A 215 -3.47 13.41 15.97
C VAL A 215 -3.11 12.35 14.93
N LYS A 216 -2.82 11.11 15.37
CA LYS A 216 -2.57 9.98 14.46
C LYS A 216 -3.82 9.58 13.69
N ARG A 217 -5.01 9.80 14.25
CA ARG A 217 -6.28 9.58 13.57
C ARG A 217 -6.45 10.60 12.47
N TRP A 218 -6.14 11.87 12.71
CA TRP A 218 -6.24 12.95 11.74
C TRP A 218 -5.20 12.83 10.62
N LEU A 219 -3.90 12.78 10.96
CA LEU A 219 -2.81 12.58 10.00
C LEU A 219 -2.86 11.21 9.32
N GLY A 220 -3.17 10.16 10.10
CA GLY A 220 -3.32 8.81 9.58
C GLY A 220 -4.49 8.69 8.62
N HIS A 221 -5.62 9.37 8.85
CA HIS A 221 -6.71 9.37 7.87
C HIS A 221 -6.25 9.90 6.50
N TRP A 222 -5.34 10.87 6.47
CA TRP A 222 -4.87 11.49 5.23
C TRP A 222 -3.85 10.59 4.51
N PHE A 223 -2.81 10.14 5.22
CA PHE A 223 -1.73 9.34 4.63
C PHE A 223 -2.14 7.88 4.37
N TYR A 224 -2.95 7.26 5.23
CA TYR A 224 -3.41 5.88 4.98
C TYR A 224 -4.43 5.80 3.85
N LYS A 225 -5.19 6.86 3.58
CA LYS A 225 -6.08 6.93 2.41
C LYS A 225 -5.32 6.94 1.07
N PHE A 226 -4.05 7.37 1.03
CA PHE A 226 -3.19 7.20 -0.14
C PHE A 226 -2.76 5.73 -0.34
N GLY A 227 -2.53 4.99 0.75
CA GLY A 227 -2.33 3.54 0.72
C GLY A 227 -3.60 2.73 0.46
N ALA A 228 -4.79 3.33 0.63
CA ALA A 228 -6.08 2.66 0.47
C ALA A 228 -6.30 2.15 -0.94
N LEU A 229 -6.02 2.98 -1.93
CA LEU A 229 -6.25 2.63 -3.32
C LEU A 229 -5.43 1.38 -3.71
N HIS A 230 -4.20 1.24 -3.20
CA HIS A 230 -3.38 0.04 -3.38
C HIS A 230 -4.00 -1.20 -2.74
N ALA A 231 -4.51 -1.09 -1.51
CA ALA A 231 -5.09 -2.21 -0.78
C ALA A 231 -6.43 -2.66 -1.38
N VAL A 232 -7.28 -1.69 -1.76
CA VAL A 232 -8.55 -1.93 -2.47
C VAL A 232 -8.26 -2.59 -3.81
N TYR A 233 -7.27 -2.10 -4.55
CA TYR A 233 -6.87 -2.72 -5.82
C TYR A 233 -6.36 -4.15 -5.61
N THR A 234 -5.56 -4.39 -4.58
CA THR A 234 -5.10 -5.74 -4.20
C THR A 234 -6.28 -6.67 -3.90
N TYR A 235 -7.26 -6.20 -3.13
CA TYR A 235 -8.49 -6.96 -2.85
C TYR A 235 -9.26 -7.28 -4.13
N PHE A 236 -9.42 -6.28 -5.01
CA PHE A 236 -10.09 -6.47 -6.30
C PHE A 236 -9.39 -7.49 -7.18
N ILE A 237 -8.06 -7.50 -7.22
CA ILE A 237 -7.29 -8.50 -7.99
C ILE A 237 -7.61 -9.92 -7.51
N ILE A 238 -7.71 -10.12 -6.19
CA ILE A 238 -7.96 -11.42 -5.56
C ILE A 238 -9.42 -11.85 -5.71
N HIS A 239 -10.35 -10.98 -5.33
CA HIS A 239 -11.77 -11.33 -5.16
C HIS A 239 -12.65 -10.93 -6.36
N GLN A 240 -12.11 -10.20 -7.33
CA GLN A 240 -12.82 -9.66 -8.50
C GLN A 240 -14.02 -8.74 -8.17
N GLN A 241 -14.08 -8.26 -6.93
CA GLN A 241 -15.10 -7.35 -6.43
C GLN A 241 -14.47 -6.31 -5.51
N LEU A 242 -15.17 -5.20 -5.30
CA LEU A 242 -14.74 -4.20 -4.33
C LEU A 242 -14.96 -4.71 -2.89
N PRO A 243 -14.14 -4.24 -1.94
CA PRO A 243 -14.34 -4.61 -0.54
C PRO A 243 -15.65 -4.04 0.00
N PRO A 244 -16.27 -4.70 1.00
CA PRO A 244 -17.51 -4.23 1.61
C PRO A 244 -17.33 -2.92 2.39
N SER A 245 -16.11 -2.65 2.87
CA SER A 245 -15.76 -1.37 3.51
C SER A 245 -14.34 -0.94 3.14
N PHE A 246 -14.13 0.37 3.18
CA PHE A 246 -12.86 1.03 2.86
C PHE A 246 -12.15 1.54 4.14
N ASP A 247 -12.64 1.14 5.31
CA ASP A 247 -12.16 1.69 6.57
C ASP A 247 -10.81 1.10 6.97
N PRO A 248 -9.83 1.96 7.31
CA PRO A 248 -8.55 1.48 7.81
C PRO A 248 -8.73 0.89 9.21
N VAL A 249 -8.11 -0.26 9.43
CA VAL A 249 -7.95 -0.89 10.73
C VAL A 249 -6.49 -0.75 11.14
N TYR A 250 -6.28 -0.02 12.23
CA TYR A 250 -4.99 0.15 12.87
C TYR A 250 -4.73 -1.01 13.81
N PHE A 251 -3.48 -1.45 13.84
CA PHE A 251 -3.09 -2.59 14.65
C PHE A 251 -1.72 -2.42 15.26
N GLN A 252 -1.53 -3.16 16.35
CA GLN A 252 -0.28 -3.30 17.05
C GLN A 252 -0.07 -4.77 17.42
N ALA A 253 1.18 -5.21 17.38
CA ALA A 253 1.64 -6.48 17.92
C ALA A 253 3.07 -6.30 18.41
N THR A 254 3.57 -7.20 19.25
CA THR A 254 5.02 -7.33 19.45
C THR A 254 5.60 -8.32 18.45
N VAL A 255 6.91 -8.25 18.19
CA VAL A 255 7.60 -9.30 17.41
C VAL A 255 7.37 -10.67 18.07
N GLY A 256 7.41 -10.74 19.40
CA GLY A 256 7.11 -11.93 20.20
C GLY A 256 5.72 -12.51 19.97
N ASP A 257 4.68 -11.65 19.88
CA ASP A 257 3.31 -12.07 19.55
C ASP A 257 3.25 -12.71 18.15
N VAL A 258 3.92 -12.08 17.17
CA VAL A 258 3.91 -12.52 15.77
C VAL A 258 4.59 -13.89 15.60
N ILE A 259 5.65 -14.15 16.35
CA ILE A 259 6.40 -15.41 16.27
C ILE A 259 5.90 -16.47 17.26
N GLY A 260 4.99 -16.13 18.16
CA GLY A 260 4.36 -17.05 19.11
C GLY A 260 5.27 -17.44 20.27
N ILE A 261 6.06 -16.50 20.79
CA ILE A 261 6.85 -16.68 22.03
C ILE A 261 6.06 -16.19 23.26
N HIS A 262 4.93 -15.53 23.05
CA HIS A 262 3.97 -15.08 24.08
C HIS A 262 2.58 -15.65 23.80
#